data_AF-A0A238K6C8-F1
#
_entry.id   AF-A0A238K6C8-F1
#
_cell.length_a   1.000
_cell.length_b   1.000
_cell.length_c   1.000
_cell.angle_alpha   90.00
_cell.angle_beta   90.00
_cell.angle_gamma   90.00
#
_symmetry.space_group_name_H-M   'P 1'
#
loop_
_entity.id
_entity.type
_entity.pdbx_description
1 polymer ?
#
loop_
_entity_poly.entity_id
_entity_poly.type
_entity_poly.pdbx_seq_one_letter_code
_entity_poly.pdbx_strand_id
1 'polypeptide(L)'
;MPTKKMTAKRAALLAELEYLIGSECYNGSIQNWGPNGTQYSSGREFRYPLTVVDEGGDKTKYRYKADSSDAIQLSSGHYAFGANRLHVVEGLNKVLDYLESNHGLKL
;
A
#
# COMPACT_ATOMS: atom_id res chain seq x y z
N MET A 1 -6.20 -15.40 16.13
CA MET A 1 -4.79 -15.46 16.59
C MET A 1 -4.45 -14.09 17.15
N PRO A 2 -3.80 -13.96 18.31
CA PRO A 2 -3.41 -12.66 18.82
C PRO A 2 -2.41 -12.03 17.82
N THR A 3 -2.84 -10.98 17.12
CA THR A 3 -2.00 -10.22 16.20
C THR A 3 -0.87 -9.60 17.01
N LYS A 4 0.37 -10.02 16.73
CA LYS A 4 1.57 -9.42 17.30
C LYS A 4 1.47 -7.91 17.08
N LYS A 5 1.52 -7.12 18.15
CA LYS A 5 1.44 -5.66 18.07
C LYS A 5 2.56 -5.18 17.14
N MET A 6 2.18 -4.51 16.04
CA MET A 6 3.13 -4.04 15.03
C MET A 6 4.07 -3.01 15.67
N THR A 7 5.39 -3.23 15.55
CA THR A 7 6.39 -2.28 16.04
C THR A 7 6.48 -1.09 15.09
N ALA A 8 6.91 0.07 15.59
CA ALA A 8 7.09 1.27 14.74
C ALA A 8 8.08 1.01 13.58
N LYS A 9 9.15 0.26 13.83
CA LYS A 9 10.10 -0.15 12.77
C LYS A 9 9.43 -0.99 11.69
N ARG A 10 8.57 -1.93 12.09
CA ARG A 10 7.85 -2.80 11.15
C ARG A 10 6.79 -2.02 10.37
N ALA A 11 6.09 -1.09 11.02
CA ALA A 11 5.16 -0.18 10.36
C ALA A 11 5.86 0.66 9.27
N ALA A 12 7.01 1.26 9.60
CA ALA A 12 7.79 2.04 8.65
C ALA A 12 8.27 1.19 7.45
N LEU A 13 8.75 -0.02 7.71
CA LEU A 13 9.16 -0.95 6.66
C LEU A 13 7.97 -1.34 5.77
N LEU A 14 6.81 -1.63 6.36
CA LEU A 14 5.60 -2.00 5.60
C LEU A 14 5.09 -0.84 4.74
N ALA A 15 5.13 0.40 5.24
CA ALA A 15 4.80 1.58 4.44
C ALA A 15 5.77 1.74 3.26
N GLU A 16 7.06 1.43 3.44
CA GLU A 16 8.05 1.46 2.35
C GLU A 16 7.80 0.35 1.32
N LEU A 17 7.59 -0.90 1.77
CA LEU A 17 7.34 -2.04 0.89
C LEU A 17 6.03 -1.89 0.12
N GLU A 18 4.99 -1.36 0.78
CA GLU A 18 3.74 -0.97 0.13
C GLU A 18 4.01 0.10 -0.91
N TYR A 19 4.83 1.11 -0.60
CA TYR A 19 5.12 2.16 -1.54
C TYR A 19 5.81 1.62 -2.79
N LEU A 20 6.79 0.72 -2.63
CA LEU A 20 7.50 0.07 -3.73
C LEU A 20 6.54 -0.75 -4.62
N ILE A 21 5.78 -1.68 -4.04
CA ILE A 21 4.86 -2.53 -4.82
C ILE A 21 3.72 -1.70 -5.43
N GLY A 22 3.21 -0.74 -4.67
CA GLY A 22 2.12 0.13 -5.09
C GLY A 22 2.45 1.06 -6.23
N SER A 23 3.73 1.44 -6.37
CA SER A 23 4.19 2.22 -7.51
C SER A 23 4.11 1.44 -8.83
N GLU A 24 4.02 0.10 -8.76
CA GLU A 24 3.75 -0.77 -9.90
C GLU A 24 2.26 -1.10 -10.08
N CYS A 25 1.38 -0.59 -9.20
CA CYS A 25 -0.06 -0.79 -9.28
C CYS A 25 -0.72 0.45 -9.89
N TYR A 26 -1.15 0.38 -11.14
CA TYR A 26 -1.78 1.50 -11.86
C TYR A 26 -3.01 1.02 -12.63
N ASN A 27 -3.92 1.94 -12.91
CA ASN A 27 -5.07 1.65 -13.76
C ASN A 27 -4.66 1.82 -15.23
N GLY A 28 -4.52 0.71 -15.95
CA GLY A 28 -4.15 0.71 -17.37
C GLY A 28 -5.16 1.37 -18.32
N SER A 29 -6.35 1.72 -17.84
CA SER A 29 -7.34 2.51 -18.60
C SER A 29 -7.10 4.02 -18.49
N ILE A 30 -6.19 4.48 -17.63
CA ILE A 30 -5.83 5.89 -17.53
C ILE A 30 -4.97 6.25 -18.75
N GLN A 31 -5.57 7.00 -19.67
CA GLN A 31 -4.83 7.68 -20.73
C GLN A 31 -4.27 8.98 -20.16
N ASN A 32 -2.95 9.07 -20.03
CA ASN A 32 -2.31 10.34 -19.67
C ASN A 32 -2.32 11.24 -20.91
N TRP A 33 -3.02 12.36 -20.83
CA TRP A 33 -3.03 13.40 -21.87
C TRP A 33 -2.29 14.63 -21.35
N GLY A 34 -1.31 15.09 -22.12
CA GLY A 34 -0.59 16.33 -21.91
C GLY A 34 -1.24 17.54 -22.56
N PRO A 35 -0.65 18.73 -22.37
CA PRO A 35 -1.07 19.93 -23.08
C PRO A 35 -1.18 19.68 -24.59
N ASN A 36 -2.18 20.28 -25.22
CA ASN A 36 -2.48 20.15 -26.66
C ASN A 36 -2.84 18.73 -27.12
N GLY A 37 -3.32 17.85 -26.23
CA GLY A 37 -3.76 16.50 -26.61
C GLY A 37 -2.60 15.55 -26.90
N THR A 38 -1.43 15.81 -26.33
CA THR A 38 -0.28 14.90 -26.44
C THR A 38 -0.55 13.65 -25.62
N GLN A 39 -0.63 12.46 -26.22
CA GLN A 39 -0.75 11.22 -25.46
C GLN A 39 0.59 10.89 -24.78
N TYR A 40 0.64 10.92 -23.45
CA TYR A 40 1.79 10.40 -22.70
C TYR A 40 1.70 8.88 -22.66
N SER A 41 2.81 8.22 -23.00
CA SER A 41 2.84 6.86 -23.52
C SER A 41 2.74 5.73 -22.49
N SER A 42 2.48 6.00 -21.20
CA SER A 42 2.47 4.91 -20.21
C SER A 42 1.29 4.88 -19.24
N GLY A 43 0.66 5.99 -18.87
CA GLY A 43 -0.38 5.98 -17.81
C GLY A 43 0.11 5.49 -16.44
N ARG A 44 1.42 5.17 -16.32
CA ARG A 44 2.08 4.59 -15.13
C ARG A 44 2.55 5.63 -14.13
N GLU A 45 2.48 6.91 -14.50
CA GLU A 45 2.89 8.01 -13.64
C GLU A 45 1.97 8.16 -12.41
N PHE A 46 0.72 7.67 -12.50
CA PHE A 46 -0.25 7.71 -11.42
C PHE A 46 -0.47 6.31 -10.84
N ARG A 47 0.17 6.03 -9.71
CA ARG A 47 -0.14 4.83 -8.94
C ARG A 47 -1.57 4.84 -8.41
N TYR A 48 -2.09 3.65 -8.18
CA TYR A 48 -3.35 3.44 -7.51
C TYR A 48 -3.24 3.87 -6.04
N PRO A 49 -4.21 4.64 -5.52
CA PRO A 49 -4.10 5.17 -4.17
C PRO A 49 -4.30 4.07 -3.13
N LEU A 50 -3.43 4.04 -2.13
CA LEU A 50 -3.65 3.25 -0.92
C LEU A 50 -4.77 3.91 -0.12
N THR A 51 -5.79 3.13 0.26
CA THR A 51 -6.82 3.59 1.19
C THR A 51 -6.51 3.03 2.56
N VAL A 52 -6.44 3.91 3.56
CA VAL A 52 -6.42 3.55 4.97
C VAL A 52 -7.71 4.02 5.64
N VAL A 53 -8.04 3.40 6.75
CA VAL A 53 -9.21 3.67 7.58
C VAL A 53 -8.71 3.85 9.02
N ASP A 54 -9.08 4.95 9.66
CA ASP A 54 -8.78 5.15 11.08
C ASP A 54 -9.79 4.43 11.99
N GLU A 55 -9.61 4.57 13.31
CA GLU A 55 -10.52 3.99 14.31
C GLU A 55 -11.95 4.56 14.24
N GLY A 56 -12.10 5.79 13.73
CA GLY A 56 -13.41 6.45 13.54
C GLY A 56 -14.14 5.98 12.28
N GLY A 57 -13.46 5.26 11.38
CA GLY A 57 -14.00 4.82 10.10
C GLY A 57 -13.75 5.80 8.96
N ASP A 58 -13.05 6.91 9.22
CA ASP A 58 -12.71 7.90 8.21
C ASP A 58 -11.60 7.37 7.29
N LYS A 59 -11.72 7.70 6.01
CA LYS A 59 -10.87 7.16 4.95
C LYS A 59 -9.88 8.19 4.46
N THR A 60 -8.61 7.83 4.51
CA THR A 60 -7.52 8.62 3.91
C THR A 60 -6.95 7.89 2.71
N LYS A 61 -6.70 8.63 1.62
CA LYS A 61 -6.12 8.09 0.39
C LYS A 61 -4.70 8.63 0.21
N TYR A 62 -3.72 7.74 0.17
CA TYR A 62 -2.34 8.07 -0.12
C TYR A 62 -2.02 7.78 -1.59
N ARG A 63 -1.54 8.79 -2.31
CA ARG A 63 -0.97 8.66 -3.67
C ARG A 63 0.56 8.61 -3.66
N TYR A 64 1.14 8.66 -2.47
CA TYR A 64 2.56 8.52 -2.18
C TYR A 64 2.71 7.56 -1.00
N LYS A 65 3.91 7.43 -0.44
CA LYS A 65 4.14 6.65 0.78
C LYS A 65 3.21 7.11 1.92
N ALA A 66 2.56 6.13 2.56
CA ALA A 66 1.68 6.37 3.68
C ALA A 66 2.44 6.75 4.96
N ASP A 67 1.76 7.43 5.87
CA ASP A 67 2.31 7.65 7.21
C ASP A 67 2.35 6.33 7.98
N SER A 68 3.44 6.10 8.71
CA SER A 68 3.67 4.91 9.54
C SER A 68 3.58 5.20 11.04
N SER A 69 3.31 6.45 11.42
CA SER A 69 3.12 6.87 12.81
C SER A 69 1.92 6.18 13.46
N ASP A 70 0.84 5.99 12.70
CA ASP A 70 -0.33 5.23 13.11
C ASP A 70 -0.33 3.82 12.51
N ALA A 71 0.17 2.88 13.31
CA ALA A 71 0.24 1.47 12.94
C ALA A 71 -1.15 0.83 12.74
N ILE A 72 -2.17 1.28 13.47
CA ILE A 72 -3.54 0.73 13.38
C ILE A 72 -4.13 1.15 12.05
N GLN A 73 -4.07 2.45 11.75
CA GLN A 73 -4.53 2.99 10.48
C GLN A 73 -3.77 2.34 9.31
N LEU A 74 -2.44 2.23 9.39
CA LEU A 74 -1.64 1.61 8.33
C LEU A 74 -2.03 0.14 8.07
N SER A 75 -2.32 -0.64 9.13
CA SER A 75 -2.72 -2.04 9.00
C SER A 75 -4.00 -2.26 8.20
N SER A 76 -4.89 -1.25 8.17
CA SER A 76 -6.11 -1.27 7.36
C SER A 76 -5.86 -1.02 5.86
N GLY A 77 -4.62 -0.67 5.50
CA GLY A 77 -4.19 -0.25 4.17
C GLY A 77 -4.57 -1.25 3.07
N HIS A 78 -5.39 -0.80 2.13
CA HIS A 78 -5.86 -1.60 1.01
C HIS A 78 -6.03 -0.81 -0.28
N TYR A 79 -5.91 -1.51 -1.41
CA TYR A 79 -6.38 -1.03 -2.70
C TYR A 79 -7.82 -1.47 -2.92
N ALA A 80 -8.68 -0.53 -3.31
CA ALA A 80 -10.08 -0.81 -3.62
C ALA A 80 -10.28 -0.96 -5.13
N PHE A 81 -10.61 -2.15 -5.62
CA PHE A 81 -10.88 -2.45 -7.02
C PHE A 81 -12.38 -2.74 -7.23
N GLY A 82 -13.19 -1.68 -7.29
CA GLY A 82 -14.64 -1.80 -7.27
C GLY A 82 -15.12 -2.40 -5.94
N ALA A 83 -15.81 -3.53 -6.00
CA ALA A 83 -16.25 -4.26 -4.80
C ALA A 83 -15.11 -5.04 -4.12
N ASN A 84 -14.02 -5.32 -4.83
CA ASN A 84 -12.90 -6.10 -4.32
C ASN A 84 -11.89 -5.20 -3.58
N ARG A 85 -11.17 -5.78 -2.62
CA ARG A 85 -10.09 -5.10 -1.89
C ARG A 85 -8.87 -5.99 -1.79
N LEU A 86 -7.69 -5.42 -2.06
CA LEU A 86 -6.41 -6.04 -1.75
C LEU A 86 -5.83 -5.37 -0.50
N HIS A 87 -5.86 -6.08 0.63
CA HIS A 87 -5.24 -5.63 1.88
C HIS A 87 -3.71 -5.80 1.81
N VAL A 88 -3.07 -4.93 1.04
CA VAL A 88 -1.66 -5.04 0.66
C VAL A 88 -0.73 -4.97 1.88
N VAL A 89 -1.02 -4.13 2.87
CA VAL A 89 -0.18 -3.99 4.07
C VAL A 89 -0.19 -5.28 4.89
N GLU A 90 -1.36 -5.85 5.14
CA GLU A 90 -1.50 -7.13 5.84
C GLU A 90 -0.89 -8.28 5.04
N GLY A 91 -1.04 -8.28 3.72
CA GLY A 91 -0.38 -9.26 2.85
C GLY A 91 1.13 -9.20 2.95
N LEU A 92 1.71 -8.00 2.90
CA LEU A 92 3.15 -7.78 3.07
C LEU A 92 3.63 -8.20 4.45
N ASN A 93 2.86 -7.92 5.51
CA ASN A 93 3.21 -8.35 6.86
C ASN A 93 3.31 -9.87 6.97
N LYS A 94 2.37 -10.60 6.34
CA LYS A 94 2.40 -12.07 6.24
C LYS A 94 3.60 -12.58 5.44
N VAL A 95 3.99 -11.89 4.37
CA VAL A 95 5.21 -12.22 3.60
C VAL A 95 6.45 -12.07 4.48
N LEU A 96 6.56 -10.98 5.24
CA LEU A 96 7.68 -10.79 6.16
C LEU A 96 7.70 -11.88 7.26
N ASP A 97 6.56 -12.21 7.86
CA ASP A 97 6.46 -13.30 8.84
C ASP A 97 6.90 -14.65 8.26
N TYR A 98 6.50 -14.92 7.00
CA TYR A 98 6.90 -16.13 6.28
C TYR A 98 8.40 -16.17 6.04
N LEU A 99 9.01 -15.06 5.61
CA LEU A 99 10.45 -14.98 5.36
C LEU A 99 11.27 -15.08 6.65
N GLU A 100 10.83 -14.48 7.75
CA GLU A 100 11.47 -14.61 9.06
C GLU A 100 11.44 -16.06 9.54
N SER A 101 10.29 -16.73 9.39
CA SER A 101 10.07 -18.07 9.93
C SER A 101 10.68 -19.19 9.07
N ASN A 102 10.73 -19.02 7.76
CA ASN A 102 11.09 -20.11 6.83
C ASN A 102 12.40 -19.86 6.06
N HIS A 103 12.85 -18.61 5.97
CA HIS A 103 14.01 -18.23 5.16
C HIS A 103 15.11 -17.50 5.96
N GLY A 104 14.96 -17.39 7.28
CA GLY A 104 15.98 -16.81 8.17
C GLY A 104 16.19 -15.30 7.98
N LEU A 105 15.20 -14.60 7.41
CA LEU A 105 15.23 -13.14 7.32
C LEU A 105 15.28 -12.53 8.73
N LYS A 106 16.15 -11.53 8.93
CA LYS A 106 16.29 -10.80 10.20
C LYS A 106 15.99 -9.32 9.95
N LEU A 107 14.98 -8.78 10.62
CA LEU A 107 14.47 -7.41 10.47
C LEU A 107 14.61 -6.61 11.77
#